data_AF-A0A8T1WXS8-F1
#
_entry.id   AF-A0A8T1WXS8-F1
#
_cell.length_a   1.000
_cell.length_b   1.000
_cell.length_c   1.000
_cell.angle_alpha   90.00
_cell.angle_beta   90.00
_cell.angle_gamma   90.00
#
_symmetry.space_group_name_H-M   'P 1'
#
loop_
_entity.id
_entity.type
_entity.pdbx_description
1 polymer ?
#
loop_
_entity_poly.entity_id
_entity_poly.type
_entity_poly.pdbx_seq_one_letter_code
_entity_poly.pdbx_strand_id
1 'polypeptide(L)'
;MKSSTEDTDSRRHLQEEHENDLVLRAWTQSFCNKKPDNDAEKAVYRHLVNLVDEHEGQDEASLTSLLLHDISAKMTYLDSSWGYVDAANIVSRVDDCIIALQEQPKKQFLDPLSWDLPPHKGVVAIVEAVLLLFGVPVPSKINDEDIWGACWGLWIVKNIEAHSSGWEWMSSNEPTGLFTKPYALSTANLDRIYELLEKAADLAPLDHRCWHHLPAYACLRDWVGACAAYLHMTEHCLPEFDGFNAVQKLVAPPQRTAKDNIWFRCETEDGIDYFYNRLYQSITLNRPDDFDGAHIPPKKIPIVVQELIAEVLQSDVALRLELERRSKQRIHTQLLEQDQWVECLDAHTMTKYYYSVRHYKMSPTPPDHGVFESYRDSVAYNAVLRLQAAYRRRRLLQKTQTRKAKRGTLPSFSTFVARRT
;
A
#
# COMPACT_ATOMS: atom_id res chain seq x y z
N MET A 1 18.69 -46.92 45.90
CA MET A 1 18.46 -46.39 44.54
C MET A 1 17.54 -45.16 44.61
N LYS A 2 18.04 -44.04 45.16
CA LYS A 2 17.35 -42.74 45.29
C LYS A 2 18.38 -41.60 45.22
N SER A 3 19.33 -41.65 44.27
CA SER A 3 20.37 -40.60 44.17
C SER A 3 20.66 -40.14 42.74
N SER A 4 19.85 -40.51 41.74
CA SER A 4 20.10 -40.11 40.35
C SER A 4 19.21 -38.95 39.87
N THR A 5 18.20 -38.55 40.66
CA THR A 5 17.26 -37.47 40.30
C THR A 5 17.61 -36.13 40.96
N GLU A 6 18.16 -36.13 42.19
CA GLU A 6 18.62 -34.90 42.86
C GLU A 6 19.91 -34.33 42.25
N ASP A 7 20.78 -35.21 41.71
CA ASP A 7 22.04 -34.83 41.05
C ASP A 7 21.82 -34.20 39.66
N THR A 8 20.72 -34.54 38.98
CA THR A 8 20.36 -33.94 37.69
C THR A 8 19.69 -32.58 37.86
N ASP A 9 18.84 -32.40 38.89
CA ASP A 9 18.21 -31.11 39.17
C ASP A 9 19.19 -30.08 39.75
N SER A 10 20.14 -30.50 40.59
CA SER A 10 21.20 -29.60 41.08
C SER A 10 22.16 -29.16 39.98
N ARG A 11 22.49 -30.05 39.02
CA ARG A 11 23.32 -29.71 37.88
C ARG A 11 22.62 -28.76 36.90
N ARG A 12 21.32 -28.95 36.67
CA ARG A 12 20.51 -28.02 35.85
C ARG A 12 20.41 -26.65 36.50
N HIS A 13 20.16 -26.58 37.80
CA HIS A 13 20.13 -25.29 38.51
C HIS A 13 21.47 -24.54 38.48
N LEU A 14 22.58 -25.24 38.66
CA LEU A 14 23.92 -24.63 38.60
C LEU A 14 24.29 -24.17 37.18
N GLN A 15 23.79 -24.89 36.16
CA GLN A 15 24.01 -24.56 34.77
C GLN A 15 23.16 -23.34 34.35
N GLU A 16 21.88 -23.30 34.71
CA GLU A 16 21.00 -22.14 34.52
C GLU A 16 21.53 -20.89 35.26
N GLU A 17 22.09 -21.03 36.46
CA GLU A 17 22.71 -19.91 37.20
C GLU A 17 23.98 -19.39 36.50
N HIS A 18 24.75 -20.29 35.87
CA HIS A 18 25.98 -19.94 35.18
C HIS A 18 25.73 -19.26 33.82
N GLU A 19 24.77 -19.77 33.04
CA GLU A 19 24.34 -19.20 31.76
C GLU A 19 23.75 -17.80 31.95
N ASN A 20 22.95 -17.61 33.01
CA ASN A 20 22.44 -16.30 33.40
C ASN A 20 23.55 -15.32 33.84
N ASP A 21 24.64 -15.79 34.49
CA ASP A 21 25.77 -14.93 34.87
C ASP A 21 26.54 -14.42 33.64
N LEU A 22 26.72 -15.27 32.62
CA LEU A 22 27.38 -14.88 31.37
C LEU A 22 26.59 -13.82 30.60
N VAL A 23 25.29 -14.03 30.44
CA VAL A 23 24.39 -13.04 29.83
C VAL A 23 24.42 -11.73 30.62
N LEU A 24 24.39 -11.79 31.96
CA LEU A 24 24.45 -10.61 32.82
C LEU A 24 25.77 -9.83 32.67
N ARG A 25 26.91 -10.52 32.50
CA ARG A 25 28.21 -9.86 32.24
C ARG A 25 28.21 -9.14 30.89
N ALA A 26 27.81 -9.82 29.82
CA ALA A 26 27.72 -9.22 28.49
C ALA A 26 26.73 -8.04 28.45
N TRP A 27 25.61 -8.17 29.16
CA TRP A 27 24.61 -7.12 29.34
C TRP A 27 25.19 -5.89 30.04
N THR A 28 25.81 -6.09 31.20
CA THR A 28 26.36 -5.00 32.01
C THR A 28 27.48 -4.28 31.25
N GLN A 29 28.28 -5.01 30.48
CA GLN A 29 29.32 -4.45 29.62
C GLN A 29 28.73 -3.53 28.53
N SER A 30 27.55 -3.84 28.00
CA SER A 30 26.95 -3.13 26.87
C SER A 30 26.03 -1.97 27.29
N PHE A 31 25.22 -2.16 28.33
CA PHE A 31 24.19 -1.20 28.75
C PHE A 31 24.55 -0.40 30.01
N CYS A 32 25.65 -0.73 30.71
CA CYS A 32 26.05 -0.14 32.00
C CYS A 32 25.00 -0.24 33.13
N ASN A 33 23.85 -0.87 32.88
CA ASN A 33 22.77 -1.12 33.82
C ASN A 33 22.76 -2.58 34.25
N LYS A 34 22.27 -2.83 35.48
CA LYS A 34 22.27 -4.18 36.07
C LYS A 34 21.13 -5.06 35.58
N LYS A 35 20.07 -4.47 35.00
CA LYS A 35 18.87 -5.18 34.55
C LYS A 35 18.22 -4.44 33.37
N PRO A 36 17.47 -5.16 32.52
CA PRO A 36 16.65 -4.55 31.47
C PRO A 36 15.51 -3.73 32.08
N ASP A 37 15.37 -2.48 31.63
CA ASP A 37 14.47 -1.49 32.21
C ASP A 37 13.15 -1.36 31.44
N ASN A 38 13.15 -1.65 30.14
CA ASN A 38 11.98 -1.60 29.26
C ASN A 38 11.69 -2.96 28.59
N ASP A 39 10.55 -3.08 27.93
CA ASP A 39 10.10 -4.36 27.35
C ASP A 39 10.95 -4.80 26.15
N ALA A 40 11.54 -3.86 25.41
CA ALA A 40 12.48 -4.15 24.33
C ALA A 40 13.80 -4.73 24.85
N GLU A 41 14.36 -4.13 25.91
CA GLU A 41 15.55 -4.63 26.61
C GLU A 41 15.31 -6.01 27.23
N LYS A 42 14.13 -6.24 27.82
CA LYS A 42 13.75 -7.57 28.32
C LYS A 42 13.64 -8.60 27.20
N ALA A 43 13.24 -8.20 25.99
CA ALA A 43 13.21 -9.08 24.83
C ALA A 43 14.62 -9.46 24.38
N VAL A 44 15.55 -8.51 24.32
CA VAL A 44 16.96 -8.78 24.02
C VAL A 44 17.58 -9.68 25.08
N TYR A 45 17.37 -9.40 26.37
CA TYR A 45 17.89 -10.25 27.45
C TYR A 45 17.39 -11.70 27.34
N ARG A 46 16.09 -11.90 27.07
CA ARG A 46 15.52 -13.24 26.84
C ARG A 46 16.12 -13.93 25.61
N HIS A 47 16.35 -13.19 24.54
CA HIS A 47 16.97 -13.72 23.33
C HIS A 47 18.41 -14.19 23.60
N LEU A 48 19.19 -13.42 24.36
CA LEU A 48 20.56 -13.78 24.74
C LEU A 48 20.62 -15.05 25.60
N VAL A 49 19.69 -15.22 26.55
CA VAL A 49 19.60 -16.46 27.33
C VAL A 49 19.37 -17.66 26.41
N ASN A 50 18.39 -17.59 25.52
CA ASN A 50 18.12 -18.66 24.55
C ASN A 50 19.33 -18.94 23.64
N LEU A 51 20.10 -17.90 23.27
CA LEU A 51 21.28 -18.04 22.41
C LEU A 51 22.40 -18.84 23.11
N VAL A 52 22.56 -18.67 24.43
CA VAL A 52 23.50 -19.48 25.22
C VAL A 52 23.04 -20.93 25.27
N ASP A 53 21.74 -21.18 25.51
CA ASP A 53 21.17 -22.53 25.55
C ASP A 53 21.36 -23.27 24.20
N GLU A 54 21.19 -22.57 23.07
CA GLU A 54 21.39 -23.11 21.72
C GLU A 54 22.86 -23.47 21.42
N HIS A 55 23.80 -22.85 22.13
CA HIS A 55 25.25 -23.05 21.96
C HIS A 55 25.89 -23.74 23.17
N GLU A 56 25.10 -24.52 23.92
CA GLU A 56 25.57 -25.38 25.00
C GLU A 56 26.75 -26.26 24.53
N GLY A 57 27.95 -25.94 25.02
CA GLY A 57 29.19 -26.67 24.71
C GLY A 57 30.28 -25.87 24.00
N GLN A 58 30.02 -24.61 23.63
CA GLN A 58 31.08 -23.67 23.25
C GLN A 58 31.85 -23.14 24.47
N ASP A 59 33.08 -22.68 24.26
CA ASP A 59 33.88 -22.07 25.31
C ASP A 59 33.36 -20.71 25.74
N GLU A 60 33.57 -20.35 27.00
CA GLU A 60 33.08 -19.10 27.62
C GLU A 60 33.49 -17.85 26.82
N ALA A 61 34.70 -17.86 26.24
CA ALA A 61 35.21 -16.74 25.44
C ALA A 61 34.46 -16.59 24.11
N SER A 62 34.20 -17.68 23.39
CA SER A 62 33.40 -17.64 22.15
C SER A 62 31.95 -17.26 22.42
N LEU A 63 31.35 -17.79 23.49
CA LEU A 63 30.00 -17.41 23.92
C LEU A 63 29.92 -15.93 24.28
N THR A 64 30.90 -15.41 25.03
CA THR A 64 30.94 -13.97 25.37
C THR A 64 31.07 -13.11 24.10
N SER A 65 31.92 -13.50 23.16
CA SER A 65 32.06 -12.80 21.88
C SER A 65 30.75 -12.82 21.07
N LEU A 66 30.08 -13.97 21.02
CA LEU A 66 28.78 -14.13 20.34
C LEU A 66 27.71 -13.23 20.96
N LEU A 67 27.61 -13.20 22.29
CA LEU A 67 26.65 -12.36 23.01
C LEU A 67 26.89 -10.87 22.78
N LEU A 68 28.16 -10.41 22.85
CA LEU A 68 28.49 -9.02 22.59
C LEU A 68 28.20 -8.62 21.13
N HIS A 69 28.50 -9.51 20.18
CA HIS A 69 28.15 -9.31 18.77
C HIS A 69 26.64 -9.17 18.59
N ASP A 70 25.87 -10.09 19.15
CA ASP A 70 24.41 -10.09 19.03
C ASP A 70 23.75 -8.87 19.67
N ILE A 71 24.25 -8.45 20.85
CA ILE A 71 23.84 -7.17 21.46
C ILE A 71 24.11 -6.02 20.50
N SER A 72 25.32 -5.93 19.96
CA SER A 72 25.71 -4.82 19.08
C SER A 72 24.84 -4.72 17.82
N ALA A 73 24.47 -5.86 17.23
CA ALA A 73 23.59 -5.91 16.06
C ALA A 73 22.17 -5.40 16.38
N LYS A 74 21.69 -5.65 17.61
CA LYS A 74 20.33 -5.26 18.06
C LYS A 74 20.23 -3.84 18.63
N MET A 75 21.36 -3.23 19.04
CA MET A 75 21.40 -1.90 19.67
C MET A 75 20.66 -0.83 18.86
N THR A 76 20.81 -0.84 17.53
CA THR A 76 20.20 0.18 16.65
C THR A 76 18.67 0.18 16.74
N TYR A 77 18.04 -0.96 17.02
CA TYR A 77 16.58 -1.11 17.06
C TYR A 77 15.99 -0.88 18.45
N LEU A 78 16.83 -0.77 19.48
CA LEU A 78 16.44 -0.39 20.84
C LEU A 78 16.23 1.12 20.98
N ASP A 79 16.72 1.92 20.04
CA ASP A 79 16.52 3.36 20.05
C ASP A 79 15.03 3.70 19.85
N SER A 80 14.45 4.42 20.80
CA SER A 80 13.07 4.90 20.75
C SER A 80 12.76 5.81 19.54
N SER A 81 13.78 6.37 18.90
CA SER A 81 13.64 7.16 17.67
C SER A 81 13.58 6.30 16.42
N TRP A 82 14.06 5.06 16.49
CA TRP A 82 14.02 4.13 15.37
C TRP A 82 12.60 3.61 15.16
N GLY A 83 12.09 3.69 13.93
CA GLY A 83 10.74 3.23 13.64
C GLY A 83 10.42 3.10 12.17
N TYR A 84 9.17 3.37 11.82
CA TYR A 84 8.66 3.19 10.44
C TYR A 84 9.48 3.97 9.41
N VAL A 85 9.90 5.19 9.73
CA VAL A 85 10.63 6.06 8.79
C VAL A 85 12.00 5.47 8.46
N ASP A 86 12.75 4.99 9.45
CA ASP A 86 14.06 4.37 9.26
C ASP A 86 13.96 3.06 8.47
N ALA A 87 12.97 2.23 8.83
CA ALA A 87 12.69 1.00 8.08
C ALA A 87 12.31 1.29 6.63
N ALA A 88 11.46 2.29 6.38
CA ALA A 88 11.08 2.71 5.03
C ALA A 88 12.27 3.29 4.26
N ASN A 89 13.18 4.01 4.91
CA ASN A 89 14.40 4.52 4.28
C ASN A 89 15.31 3.37 3.82
N ILE A 90 15.45 2.31 4.63
CA ILE A 90 16.22 1.11 4.25
C ILE A 90 15.59 0.43 3.02
N VAL A 91 14.28 0.21 3.05
CA VAL A 91 13.56 -0.45 1.93
C VAL A 91 13.59 0.40 0.66
N SER A 92 13.31 1.71 0.76
CA SER A 92 13.36 2.62 -0.39
C SER A 92 14.76 2.70 -1.01
N ARG A 93 15.82 2.65 -0.19
CA ARG A 93 17.20 2.62 -0.70
C ARG A 93 17.48 1.34 -1.49
N VAL A 94 16.95 0.20 -1.07
CA VAL A 94 17.04 -1.04 -1.84
C VAL A 94 16.31 -0.88 -3.18
N ASP A 95 15.10 -0.33 -3.17
CA ASP A 95 14.32 -0.07 -4.39
C ASP A 95 15.07 0.86 -5.36
N ASP A 96 15.63 1.97 -4.86
CA ASP A 96 16.43 2.91 -5.65
C ASP A 96 17.68 2.24 -6.25
N CYS A 97 18.38 1.40 -5.48
CA CYS A 97 19.53 0.66 -5.98
C CYS A 97 19.13 -0.38 -7.03
N ILE A 98 17.97 -1.01 -6.85
CA ILE A 98 17.39 -1.93 -7.84
C ILE A 98 17.07 -1.16 -9.13
N ILE A 99 16.44 0.02 -9.06
CA ILE A 99 16.21 0.92 -10.21
C ILE A 99 17.54 1.33 -10.87
N ALA A 100 18.56 1.67 -10.10
CA ALA A 100 19.83 2.12 -10.66
C ALA A 100 20.57 0.99 -11.40
N LEU A 101 20.55 -0.23 -10.85
CA LEU A 101 21.05 -1.43 -11.52
C LEU A 101 20.28 -1.66 -12.82
N GLN A 102 18.95 -1.54 -12.75
CA GLN A 102 17.99 -1.25 -13.83
C GLN A 102 18.53 -0.80 -15.17
N GLU A 103 19.10 0.37 -15.06
CA GLU A 103 19.43 1.23 -16.16
C GLU A 103 20.77 0.84 -16.79
N GLN A 104 21.53 -0.03 -16.12
CA GLN A 104 22.86 -0.44 -16.58
C GLN A 104 22.76 -1.46 -17.72
N PRO A 105 23.37 -1.21 -18.89
CA PRO A 105 23.41 -2.19 -19.97
C PRO A 105 24.08 -3.50 -19.56
N LYS A 106 23.57 -4.64 -20.02
CA LYS A 106 24.18 -5.97 -19.78
C LYS A 106 25.67 -6.03 -20.12
N LYS A 107 26.07 -5.34 -21.20
CA LYS A 107 27.46 -5.21 -21.63
C LYS A 107 28.38 -4.65 -20.54
N GLN A 108 27.89 -3.74 -19.70
CA GLN A 108 28.70 -3.18 -18.61
C GLN A 108 29.02 -4.20 -17.51
N PHE A 109 28.27 -5.30 -17.41
CA PHE A 109 28.60 -6.42 -16.52
C PHE A 109 29.53 -7.43 -17.21
N LEU A 110 29.34 -7.65 -18.50
CA LEU A 110 30.02 -8.72 -19.26
C LEU A 110 31.35 -8.31 -19.90
N ASP A 111 31.45 -7.10 -20.45
CA ASP A 111 32.66 -6.62 -21.12
C ASP A 111 33.90 -6.68 -20.19
N PRO A 112 33.81 -6.35 -18.88
CA PRO A 112 34.94 -6.46 -17.96
C PRO A 112 35.48 -7.88 -17.74
N LEU A 113 34.69 -8.92 -18.04
CA LEU A 113 35.15 -10.31 -17.94
C LEU A 113 36.16 -10.67 -19.03
N SER A 114 36.20 -9.89 -20.12
CA SER A 114 37.14 -10.08 -21.23
C SER A 114 38.47 -9.37 -21.04
N TRP A 115 38.66 -8.64 -19.94
CA TRP A 115 39.90 -7.92 -19.67
C TRP A 115 41.02 -8.89 -19.25
N ASP A 116 42.25 -8.57 -19.67
CA ASP A 116 43.42 -9.41 -19.42
C ASP A 116 43.80 -9.53 -17.93
N LEU A 117 43.30 -8.60 -17.10
CA LEU A 117 43.57 -8.54 -15.66
C LEU A 117 42.27 -8.43 -14.87
N PRO A 118 42.20 -9.03 -13.66
CA PRO A 118 41.06 -8.85 -12.78
C PRO A 118 40.91 -7.37 -12.38
N PRO A 119 39.69 -6.93 -12.06
CA PRO A 119 39.43 -5.58 -11.62
C PRO A 119 40.05 -5.33 -10.24
N HIS A 120 39.99 -4.07 -9.81
CA HIS A 120 40.47 -3.65 -8.51
C HIS A 120 39.91 -4.52 -7.37
N LYS A 121 40.72 -4.82 -6.35
CA LYS A 121 40.35 -5.72 -5.23
C LYS A 121 39.07 -5.31 -4.49
N GLY A 122 38.78 -4.01 -4.42
CA GLY A 122 37.52 -3.51 -3.88
C GLY A 122 36.30 -3.96 -4.69
N VAL A 123 36.41 -4.05 -6.03
CA VAL A 123 35.35 -4.57 -6.90
C VAL A 123 35.17 -6.07 -6.69
N VAL A 124 36.27 -6.82 -6.57
CA VAL A 124 36.23 -8.26 -6.31
C VAL A 124 35.56 -8.56 -4.97
N ALA A 125 35.84 -7.77 -3.93
CA ALA A 125 35.17 -7.91 -2.63
C ALA A 125 33.65 -7.69 -2.71
N ILE A 126 33.19 -6.70 -3.50
CA ILE A 126 31.75 -6.49 -3.75
C ILE A 126 31.14 -7.68 -4.49
N VAL A 127 31.83 -8.21 -5.49
CA VAL A 127 31.37 -9.38 -6.23
C VAL A 127 31.28 -10.62 -5.33
N GLU A 128 32.25 -10.85 -4.46
CA GLU A 128 32.21 -11.91 -3.44
C GLU A 128 30.98 -11.73 -2.54
N ALA A 129 30.69 -10.50 -2.09
CA ALA A 129 29.51 -10.21 -1.29
C ALA A 129 28.19 -10.47 -2.05
N VAL A 130 28.10 -10.15 -3.35
CA VAL A 130 26.95 -10.50 -4.19
C VAL A 130 26.76 -12.02 -4.22
N LEU A 131 27.82 -12.79 -4.47
CA LEU A 131 27.74 -14.25 -4.52
C LEU A 131 27.24 -14.84 -3.20
N LEU A 132 27.70 -14.31 -2.06
CA LEU A 132 27.26 -14.71 -0.73
C LEU A 132 25.79 -14.36 -0.47
N LEU A 133 25.32 -13.18 -0.91
CA LEU A 133 23.91 -12.78 -0.82
C LEU A 133 22.99 -13.75 -1.59
N PHE A 134 23.45 -14.31 -2.70
CA PHE A 134 22.72 -15.33 -3.47
C PHE A 134 22.95 -16.76 -2.96
N GLY A 135 23.66 -16.94 -1.84
CA GLY A 135 23.94 -18.26 -1.28
C GLY A 135 24.85 -19.13 -2.17
N VAL A 136 25.64 -18.50 -3.04
CA VAL A 136 26.62 -19.23 -3.87
C VAL A 136 27.79 -19.62 -2.98
N PRO A 137 28.16 -20.91 -2.90
CA PRO A 137 29.27 -21.34 -2.07
C PRO A 137 30.59 -20.81 -2.64
N VAL A 138 31.23 -19.89 -1.90
CA VAL A 138 32.57 -19.39 -2.21
C VAL A 138 33.57 -20.04 -1.24
N PRO A 139 34.64 -20.71 -1.72
CA PRO A 139 35.66 -21.28 -0.84
C PRO A 139 36.37 -20.20 -0.02
N SER A 140 36.63 -20.46 1.26
CA SER A 140 37.27 -19.49 2.18
C SER A 140 38.71 -19.10 1.83
N LYS A 141 39.39 -19.86 0.94
CA LYS A 141 40.76 -19.61 0.48
C LYS A 141 40.85 -19.56 -1.04
N ILE A 142 40.02 -18.73 -1.65
CA ILE A 142 40.04 -18.46 -3.09
C ILE A 142 40.81 -17.16 -3.36
N ASN A 143 41.52 -17.09 -4.49
CA ASN A 143 42.22 -15.87 -4.88
C ASN A 143 41.28 -14.92 -5.65
N ASP A 144 41.67 -13.65 -5.78
CA ASP A 144 40.83 -12.62 -6.43
C ASP A 144 40.53 -12.94 -7.92
N GLU A 145 41.45 -13.61 -8.61
CA GLU A 145 41.31 -14.01 -10.03
C GLU A 145 40.26 -15.10 -10.21
N ASP A 146 40.24 -16.11 -9.34
CA ASP A 146 39.30 -17.22 -9.35
C ASP A 146 37.90 -16.75 -8.92
N ILE A 147 37.80 -15.82 -7.95
CA ILE A 147 36.52 -15.16 -7.63
C ILE A 147 35.97 -14.48 -8.88
N TRP A 148 36.79 -13.69 -9.57
CA TRP A 148 36.35 -12.91 -10.72
C TRP A 148 36.03 -13.77 -11.96
N GLY A 149 36.97 -14.61 -12.37
CA GLY A 149 36.86 -15.40 -13.60
C GLY A 149 36.00 -16.65 -13.44
N ALA A 150 36.23 -17.43 -12.39
CA ALA A 150 35.61 -18.75 -12.24
C ALA A 150 34.26 -18.68 -11.51
N CYS A 151 34.17 -17.94 -10.40
CA CYS A 151 32.90 -17.85 -9.65
C CYS A 151 31.95 -16.83 -10.29
N TRP A 152 32.38 -15.57 -10.34
CA TRP A 152 31.55 -14.48 -10.84
C TRP A 152 31.28 -14.58 -12.33
N GLY A 153 32.31 -14.76 -13.16
CA GLY A 153 32.16 -14.88 -14.60
C GLY A 153 31.13 -15.94 -15.02
N LEU A 154 31.21 -17.14 -14.45
CA LEU A 154 30.23 -18.20 -14.72
C LEU A 154 28.83 -17.86 -14.19
N TRP A 155 28.75 -17.28 -12.99
CA TRP A 155 27.47 -16.95 -12.37
C TRP A 155 26.76 -15.82 -13.10
N ILE A 156 27.45 -14.71 -13.41
CA ILE A 156 26.83 -13.55 -14.04
C ILE A 156 26.42 -13.83 -15.47
N VAL A 157 27.24 -14.55 -16.26
CA VAL A 157 26.87 -14.93 -17.65
C VAL A 157 25.61 -15.78 -17.66
N LYS A 158 25.54 -16.81 -16.80
CA LYS A 158 24.39 -17.71 -16.72
C LYS A 158 23.12 -16.96 -16.32
N ASN A 159 23.21 -16.08 -15.33
CA ASN A 159 22.03 -15.45 -14.74
C ASN A 159 21.58 -14.20 -15.51
N ILE A 160 22.49 -13.42 -16.11
CA ILE A 160 22.12 -12.20 -16.85
C ILE A 160 21.40 -12.51 -18.17
N GLU A 161 21.66 -13.68 -18.78
CA GLU A 161 21.00 -14.16 -19.99
C GLU A 161 19.61 -14.76 -19.71
N ALA A 162 19.42 -15.40 -18.55
CA ALA A 162 18.13 -15.93 -18.11
C ALA A 162 17.05 -14.84 -17.96
N HIS A 163 17.44 -13.57 -17.92
CA HIS A 163 16.57 -12.39 -17.88
C HIS A 163 16.62 -11.63 -19.23
N SER A 164 16.49 -12.36 -20.36
CA SER A 164 16.70 -11.88 -21.74
C SER A 164 15.64 -10.91 -22.27
N SER A 165 14.39 -10.98 -21.82
CA SER A 165 13.42 -9.90 -21.98
C SER A 165 13.74 -8.85 -20.93
N GLY A 166 14.43 -7.78 -21.33
CA GLY A 166 15.11 -6.87 -20.43
C GLY A 166 14.22 -6.35 -19.31
N TRP A 167 14.80 -6.26 -18.11
CA TRP A 167 14.50 -5.23 -17.11
C TRP A 167 13.00 -4.83 -17.10
N GLU A 168 12.13 -5.83 -16.90
CA GLU A 168 10.70 -5.86 -17.31
C GLU A 168 9.77 -5.04 -16.40
N TRP A 169 10.19 -3.84 -15.98
CA TRP A 169 9.40 -2.96 -15.10
C TRP A 169 8.17 -2.44 -15.80
N MET A 170 8.26 -2.34 -17.13
CA MET A 170 7.19 -1.83 -17.98
C MET A 170 6.13 -2.89 -18.31
N SER A 171 6.37 -4.16 -17.99
CA SER A 171 5.48 -5.29 -18.34
C SER A 171 5.08 -6.18 -17.17
N SER A 172 5.60 -5.93 -15.95
CA SER A 172 5.25 -6.71 -14.76
C SER A 172 5.09 -5.83 -13.52
N ASN A 173 4.18 -6.21 -12.62
CA ASN A 173 3.96 -5.52 -11.33
C ASN A 173 5.08 -5.79 -10.31
N GLU A 174 6.00 -6.71 -10.61
CA GLU A 174 7.24 -6.91 -9.86
C GLU A 174 8.41 -6.49 -10.76
N PRO A 175 9.45 -5.84 -10.24
CA PRO A 175 10.71 -5.77 -10.96
C PRO A 175 11.20 -7.21 -11.19
N THR A 176 11.16 -7.71 -12.43
CA THR A 176 11.71 -9.02 -12.80
C THR A 176 13.12 -8.82 -13.35
N GLY A 177 14.11 -8.98 -12.48
CA GLY A 177 15.52 -8.89 -12.84
C GLY A 177 16.37 -9.66 -11.84
N LEU A 178 17.65 -9.85 -12.17
CA LEU A 178 18.57 -10.66 -11.35
C LEU A 178 18.65 -10.17 -9.90
N PHE A 179 18.61 -8.85 -9.70
CA PHE A 179 18.87 -8.20 -8.41
C PHE A 179 17.61 -7.70 -7.69
N THR A 180 16.41 -8.15 -8.10
CA THR A 180 15.15 -7.47 -7.72
C THR A 180 14.41 -8.02 -6.52
N LYS A 181 14.89 -9.12 -5.95
CA LYS A 181 14.19 -9.86 -4.90
C LYS A 181 15.01 -9.89 -3.63
N PRO A 182 15.02 -8.80 -2.84
CA PRO A 182 15.78 -8.75 -1.59
C PRO A 182 15.31 -9.80 -0.58
N TYR A 183 14.03 -10.19 -0.61
CA TYR A 183 13.47 -11.27 0.22
C TYR A 183 13.93 -12.69 -0.15
N ALA A 184 14.63 -12.87 -1.27
CA ALA A 184 15.19 -14.16 -1.69
C ALA A 184 16.68 -14.29 -1.36
N LEU A 185 17.28 -13.25 -0.74
CA LEU A 185 18.69 -13.23 -0.38
C LEU A 185 18.94 -13.99 0.92
N SER A 186 20.16 -14.51 1.06
CA SER A 186 20.59 -15.30 2.21
C SER A 186 21.11 -14.43 3.33
N THR A 187 20.66 -14.67 4.56
CA THR A 187 21.20 -14.06 5.79
C THR A 187 22.40 -14.82 6.36
N ALA A 188 22.73 -16.00 5.83
CA ALA A 188 23.70 -16.93 6.43
C ALA A 188 25.15 -16.40 6.47
N ASN A 189 25.50 -15.44 5.62
CA ASN A 189 26.86 -14.90 5.49
C ASN A 189 26.92 -13.39 5.77
N LEU A 190 25.96 -12.86 6.54
CA LEU A 190 25.80 -11.42 6.75
C LEU A 190 27.05 -10.75 7.36
N ASP A 191 27.67 -11.36 8.37
CA ASP A 191 28.90 -10.84 9.00
C ASP A 191 30.04 -10.74 7.99
N ARG A 192 30.23 -11.79 7.18
CA ARG A 192 31.23 -11.83 6.12
C ARG A 192 30.97 -10.76 5.05
N ILE A 193 29.70 -10.50 4.73
CA ILE A 193 29.32 -9.44 3.78
C ILE A 193 29.72 -8.07 4.34
N TYR A 194 29.51 -7.81 5.63
CA TYR A 194 29.96 -6.56 6.27
C TYR A 194 31.48 -6.40 6.23
N GLU A 195 32.25 -7.45 6.54
CA GLU A 195 33.72 -7.42 6.40
C GLU A 195 34.16 -7.07 4.97
N LEU A 196 33.47 -7.62 3.96
CA LEU A 196 33.77 -7.37 2.56
C LEU A 196 33.40 -5.94 2.14
N LEU A 197 32.29 -5.40 2.66
CA LEU A 197 31.89 -4.01 2.44
C LEU A 197 32.89 -3.03 3.05
N GLU A 198 33.35 -3.27 4.28
CA GLU A 198 34.39 -2.46 4.93
C GLU A 198 35.71 -2.53 4.15
N LYS A 199 36.15 -3.75 3.82
CA LYS A 199 37.34 -3.96 2.98
C LYS A 199 37.23 -3.24 1.64
N ALA A 200 36.06 -3.26 1.00
CA ALA A 200 35.84 -2.56 -0.26
C ALA A 200 35.89 -1.03 -0.09
N ALA A 201 35.32 -0.50 0.99
CA ALA A 201 35.35 0.94 1.31
C ALA A 201 36.77 1.44 1.58
N ASP A 202 37.58 0.66 2.31
CA ASP A 202 38.97 0.99 2.61
C ASP A 202 39.85 0.95 1.36
N LEU A 203 39.68 -0.06 0.52
CA LEU A 203 40.48 -0.25 -0.68
C LEU A 203 40.06 0.70 -1.82
N ALA A 204 38.76 0.96 -1.96
CA ALA A 204 38.20 1.76 -3.04
C ALA A 204 37.06 2.66 -2.52
N PRO A 205 37.41 3.83 -1.95
CA PRO A 205 36.43 4.83 -1.53
C PRO A 205 35.47 5.23 -2.66
N LEU A 206 34.35 5.88 -2.33
CA LEU A 206 33.29 6.23 -3.29
C LEU A 206 33.82 6.95 -4.55
N ASP A 207 34.77 7.87 -4.38
CA ASP A 207 35.35 8.67 -5.47
C ASP A 207 36.49 7.97 -6.22
N HIS A 208 36.80 6.72 -5.87
CA HIS A 208 37.90 5.98 -6.49
C HIS A 208 37.63 5.74 -7.99
N ARG A 209 38.69 5.81 -8.79
CA ARG A 209 38.60 5.75 -10.25
C ARG A 209 38.05 4.41 -10.77
N CYS A 210 38.20 3.32 -10.02
CA CYS A 210 37.69 2.01 -10.45
C CYS A 210 36.17 2.02 -10.67
N TRP A 211 35.41 2.76 -9.85
CA TRP A 211 33.97 2.87 -9.95
C TRP A 211 33.53 3.64 -11.19
N HIS A 212 34.32 4.63 -11.61
CA HIS A 212 34.08 5.39 -12.85
C HIS A 212 34.27 4.52 -14.10
N HIS A 213 35.20 3.57 -14.06
CA HIS A 213 35.46 2.63 -15.17
C HIS A 213 34.49 1.45 -15.18
N LEU A 214 33.83 1.17 -14.05
CA LEU A 214 32.91 0.04 -13.87
C LEU A 214 31.58 0.55 -13.26
N PRO A 215 30.79 1.35 -13.99
CA PRO A 215 29.57 1.97 -13.46
C PRO A 215 28.54 0.95 -12.96
N ALA A 216 28.35 -0.16 -13.69
CA ALA A 216 27.49 -1.25 -13.25
C ALA A 216 27.91 -1.87 -11.90
N TYR A 217 29.22 -1.95 -11.64
CA TYR A 217 29.75 -2.49 -10.39
C TYR A 217 29.73 -1.46 -9.25
N ALA A 218 29.73 -0.16 -9.58
CA ALA A 218 29.43 0.90 -8.61
C ALA A 218 27.97 0.79 -8.13
N CYS A 219 27.02 0.57 -9.06
CA CYS A 219 25.63 0.29 -8.69
C CYS A 219 25.49 -1.01 -7.87
N LEU A 220 26.28 -2.05 -8.19
CA LEU A 220 26.29 -3.28 -7.38
C LEU A 220 26.80 -3.03 -5.97
N ARG A 221 27.85 -2.23 -5.78
CA ARG A 221 28.35 -1.85 -4.45
C ARG A 221 27.24 -1.23 -3.62
N ASP A 222 26.53 -0.26 -4.18
CA ASP A 222 25.47 0.46 -3.48
C ASP A 222 24.29 -0.46 -3.16
N TRP A 223 23.94 -1.35 -4.10
CA TRP A 223 22.92 -2.38 -3.92
C TRP A 223 23.29 -3.39 -2.83
N VAL A 224 24.51 -3.93 -2.81
CA VAL A 224 24.96 -4.86 -1.76
C VAL A 224 24.88 -4.19 -0.39
N GLY A 225 25.33 -2.94 -0.28
CA GLY A 225 25.22 -2.18 0.97
C GLY A 225 23.77 -2.00 1.43
N ALA A 226 22.86 -1.69 0.51
CA ALA A 226 21.44 -1.59 0.80
C ALA A 226 20.81 -2.94 1.20
N CYS A 227 21.15 -4.01 0.50
CA CYS A 227 20.69 -5.36 0.81
C CYS A 227 21.22 -5.88 2.15
N ALA A 228 22.48 -5.60 2.50
CA ALA A 228 23.03 -5.95 3.81
C ALA A 228 22.27 -5.24 4.93
N ALA A 229 22.00 -3.94 4.79
CA ALA A 229 21.19 -3.18 5.75
C ALA A 229 19.74 -3.72 5.86
N TYR A 230 19.13 -4.07 4.73
CA TYR A 230 17.80 -4.70 4.69
C TYR A 230 17.79 -6.04 5.43
N LEU A 231 18.75 -6.92 5.15
CA LEU A 231 18.84 -8.24 5.78
C LEU A 231 19.16 -8.15 7.27
N HIS A 232 20.05 -7.23 7.66
CA HIS A 232 20.36 -6.95 9.06
C HIS A 232 19.11 -6.46 9.81
N MET A 233 18.27 -5.63 9.18
CA MET A 233 16.97 -5.23 9.74
C MET A 233 16.01 -6.40 9.87
N THR A 234 15.91 -7.27 8.86
CA THR A 234 14.98 -8.40 8.91
C THR A 234 15.40 -9.49 9.90
N GLU A 235 16.71 -9.67 10.10
CA GLU A 235 17.26 -10.70 11.00
C GLU A 235 17.22 -10.25 12.47
N HIS A 236 17.55 -8.99 12.75
CA HIS A 236 17.80 -8.55 14.13
C HIS A 236 16.66 -7.73 14.74
N CYS A 237 15.64 -7.32 13.98
CA CYS A 237 14.47 -6.64 14.53
C CYS A 237 13.54 -7.64 15.25
N LEU A 238 13.46 -7.54 16.58
CA LEU A 238 12.62 -8.43 17.41
C LEU A 238 11.14 -7.99 17.45
N PRO A 239 10.19 -8.92 17.69
CA PRO A 239 8.75 -8.63 17.78
C PRO A 239 8.35 -7.54 18.77
N GLU A 240 9.09 -7.42 19.88
CA GLU A 240 8.85 -6.47 20.95
C GLU A 240 9.36 -5.05 20.65
N PHE A 241 10.05 -4.83 19.53
CA PHE A 241 10.49 -3.49 19.13
C PHE A 241 9.34 -2.71 18.49
N ASP A 242 9.24 -1.41 18.79
CA ASP A 242 8.15 -0.54 18.32
C ASP A 242 8.01 -0.54 16.78
N GLY A 243 9.14 -0.64 16.06
CA GLY A 243 9.19 -0.68 14.60
C GLY A 243 8.88 -2.05 13.97
N PHE A 244 8.74 -3.15 14.73
CA PHE A 244 8.64 -4.49 14.15
C PHE A 244 7.44 -4.67 13.20
N ASN A 245 6.27 -4.19 13.61
CA ASN A 245 5.07 -4.27 12.77
C ASN A 245 5.20 -3.45 11.48
N ALA A 246 5.98 -2.38 11.50
CA ALA A 246 6.30 -1.60 10.31
C ALA A 246 7.23 -2.40 9.39
N VAL A 247 8.30 -2.96 9.94
CA VAL A 247 9.24 -3.83 9.20
C VAL A 247 8.48 -4.96 8.53
N GLN A 248 7.69 -5.74 9.26
CA GLN A 248 6.94 -6.87 8.71
C GLN A 248 6.05 -6.48 7.52
N LYS A 249 5.41 -5.30 7.56
CA LYS A 249 4.61 -4.81 6.44
C LYS A 249 5.44 -4.38 5.23
N LEU A 250 6.61 -3.80 5.47
CA LEU A 250 7.49 -3.28 4.42
C LEU A 250 8.31 -4.37 3.73
N VAL A 251 8.73 -5.39 4.49
CA VAL A 251 9.57 -6.51 4.00
C VAL A 251 8.76 -7.69 3.49
N ALA A 252 7.46 -7.73 3.82
CA ALA A 252 6.56 -8.72 3.25
C ALA A 252 6.66 -8.65 1.72
N PRO A 253 6.86 -9.79 1.04
CA PRO A 253 6.80 -9.79 -0.41
C PRO A 253 5.44 -9.21 -0.80
N PRO A 254 5.39 -8.32 -1.81
CA PRO A 254 4.11 -7.83 -2.30
C PRO A 254 3.22 -9.03 -2.57
N GLN A 255 1.97 -8.96 -2.11
CA GLN A 255 1.02 -10.04 -2.35
C GLN A 255 1.02 -10.31 -3.85
N ARG A 256 1.42 -11.53 -4.24
CA ARG A 256 1.53 -11.93 -5.64
C ARG A 256 0.16 -11.77 -6.29
N THR A 257 -0.08 -10.66 -6.96
CA THR A 257 -1.04 -10.61 -8.06
C THR A 257 -0.47 -11.51 -9.14
N ALA A 258 -1.16 -12.60 -9.47
CA ALA A 258 -0.70 -13.49 -10.53
C ALA A 258 -0.46 -12.69 -11.83
N LYS A 259 0.55 -13.09 -12.60
CA LYS A 259 1.18 -12.33 -13.70
C LYS A 259 0.25 -11.97 -14.87
N ASP A 260 -0.98 -12.46 -14.86
CA ASP A 260 -2.03 -11.97 -15.74
C ASP A 260 -3.07 -11.31 -14.84
N ASN A 261 -3.25 -9.99 -14.95
CA ASN A 261 -4.57 -9.44 -14.71
C ASN A 261 -5.47 -10.06 -15.77
N ILE A 262 -5.98 -11.25 -15.47
CA ILE A 262 -6.93 -11.97 -16.30
C ILE A 262 -8.14 -11.06 -16.46
N TRP A 263 -8.46 -10.30 -15.40
CA TRP A 263 -9.62 -9.44 -15.32
C TRP A 263 -9.27 -7.96 -15.40
N PHE A 264 -9.87 -7.27 -16.37
CA PHE A 264 -9.82 -5.82 -16.50
C PHE A 264 -11.16 -5.24 -16.09
N ARG A 265 -11.17 -4.38 -15.06
CA ARG A 265 -12.35 -3.58 -14.74
C ARG A 265 -12.47 -2.44 -15.75
N CYS A 266 -13.60 -2.40 -16.42
CA CYS A 266 -13.97 -1.36 -17.36
C CYS A 266 -15.23 -0.65 -16.85
N GLU A 267 -15.43 0.58 -17.30
CA GLU A 267 -16.55 1.41 -16.90
C GLU A 267 -17.17 2.03 -18.17
N THR A 268 -18.49 1.94 -18.31
CA THR A 268 -19.21 2.62 -19.40
C THR A 268 -19.25 4.14 -19.16
N GLU A 269 -19.63 4.92 -20.17
CA GLU A 269 -19.80 6.39 -20.02
C GLU A 269 -20.76 6.78 -18.88
N ASP A 270 -21.76 5.93 -18.60
CA ASP A 270 -22.75 6.11 -17.53
C ASP A 270 -22.31 5.54 -16.17
N GLY A 271 -21.06 5.09 -16.07
CA GLY A 271 -20.44 4.61 -14.84
C GLY A 271 -20.70 3.14 -14.49
N ILE A 272 -21.22 2.33 -15.41
CA ILE A 272 -21.51 0.91 -15.15
C ILE A 272 -20.23 0.10 -15.25
N ASP A 273 -19.89 -0.61 -14.18
CA ASP A 273 -18.75 -1.52 -14.15
C ASP A 273 -19.04 -2.81 -14.93
N TYR A 274 -18.06 -3.25 -15.73
CA TYR A 274 -18.02 -4.56 -16.33
C TYR A 274 -16.58 -5.10 -16.33
N PHE A 275 -16.43 -6.42 -16.39
CA PHE A 275 -15.14 -7.09 -16.21
C PHE A 275 -14.80 -7.89 -17.45
N TYR A 276 -13.66 -7.61 -18.06
CA TYR A 276 -13.17 -8.33 -19.23
C TYR A 276 -12.13 -9.36 -18.83
N ASN A 277 -12.34 -10.61 -19.24
CA ASN A 277 -11.39 -11.70 -19.09
C ASN A 277 -10.51 -11.81 -20.34
N ARG A 278 -9.20 -11.53 -20.22
CA ARG A 278 -8.25 -11.61 -21.32
C ARG A 278 -7.99 -13.06 -21.78
N LEU A 279 -8.00 -14.01 -20.86
CA LEU A 279 -7.70 -15.42 -21.17
C LEU A 279 -8.85 -16.05 -21.97
N TYR A 280 -10.08 -15.81 -21.54
CA TYR A 280 -11.29 -16.36 -22.16
C TYR A 280 -11.91 -15.44 -23.21
N GLN A 281 -11.38 -14.22 -23.37
CA GLN A 281 -11.91 -13.17 -24.25
C GLN A 281 -13.42 -12.97 -24.06
N SER A 282 -13.85 -12.91 -22.79
CA SER A 282 -15.25 -12.83 -22.41
C SER A 282 -15.50 -11.69 -21.45
N ILE A 283 -16.74 -11.20 -21.39
CA ILE A 283 -17.11 -10.10 -20.50
C ILE A 283 -18.17 -10.58 -19.53
N THR A 284 -18.00 -10.21 -18.26
CA THR A 284 -18.97 -10.45 -17.20
C THR A 284 -19.40 -9.12 -16.59
N LEU A 285 -20.68 -9.05 -16.20
CA LEU A 285 -21.27 -7.83 -15.63
C LEU A 285 -21.23 -7.80 -14.09
N ASN A 286 -20.86 -8.92 -13.48
CA ASN A 286 -20.74 -9.06 -12.04
C ASN A 286 -19.27 -9.25 -11.71
N ARG A 287 -18.86 -8.78 -10.54
CA ARG A 287 -17.48 -8.96 -10.06
C ARG A 287 -17.17 -10.46 -9.98
N PRO A 288 -16.16 -10.95 -10.70
CA PRO A 288 -15.68 -12.34 -10.58
C PRO A 288 -15.10 -12.62 -9.19
N ASP A 289 -15.23 -13.86 -8.71
CA ASP A 289 -14.74 -14.27 -7.39
C ASP A 289 -13.20 -14.21 -7.27
N ASP A 290 -12.51 -14.38 -8.40
CA ASP A 290 -11.07 -14.33 -8.56
C ASP A 290 -10.55 -12.92 -8.94
N PHE A 291 -11.39 -11.88 -8.87
CA PHE A 291 -11.00 -10.49 -9.13
C PHE A 291 -10.20 -9.89 -7.95
N ASP A 292 -8.88 -9.79 -8.14
CA ASP A 292 -7.87 -9.40 -7.15
C ASP A 292 -7.84 -7.89 -6.77
N GLY A 293 -8.67 -7.07 -7.41
CA GLY A 293 -8.87 -5.67 -7.02
C GLY A 293 -7.79 -4.68 -7.49
N ALA A 294 -6.85 -5.10 -8.35
CA ALA A 294 -5.89 -4.18 -8.94
C ALA A 294 -6.59 -3.19 -9.88
N HIS A 295 -6.82 -1.97 -9.37
CA HIS A 295 -7.36 -0.85 -10.14
C HIS A 295 -6.34 -0.36 -11.18
N ILE A 296 -6.21 -1.05 -12.32
CA ILE A 296 -5.71 -0.38 -13.53
C ILE A 296 -6.82 0.57 -13.95
N PRO A 297 -6.65 1.90 -13.83
CA PRO A 297 -7.68 2.83 -14.29
C PRO A 297 -7.90 2.60 -15.79
N PRO A 298 -9.15 2.73 -16.30
CA PRO A 298 -9.47 2.43 -17.70
C PRO A 298 -8.51 3.11 -18.71
N LYS A 299 -8.00 4.30 -18.36
CA LYS A 299 -7.03 5.08 -19.15
C LYS A 299 -5.63 4.45 -19.29
N LYS A 300 -5.29 3.46 -18.46
CA LYS A 300 -4.02 2.73 -18.47
C LYS A 300 -4.14 1.32 -19.04
N ILE A 301 -5.33 0.91 -19.50
CA ILE A 301 -5.51 -0.36 -20.21
C ILE A 301 -4.76 -0.26 -21.56
N PRO A 302 -3.87 -1.21 -21.91
CA PRO A 302 -3.16 -1.19 -23.19
C PRO A 302 -4.11 -1.15 -24.40
N ILE A 303 -3.76 -0.39 -25.44
CA ILE A 303 -4.59 -0.17 -26.64
C ILE A 303 -5.06 -1.50 -27.26
N VAL A 304 -4.15 -2.48 -27.38
CA VAL A 304 -4.47 -3.82 -27.93
C VAL A 304 -5.57 -4.52 -27.13
N VAL A 305 -5.60 -4.35 -25.80
CA VAL A 305 -6.64 -4.94 -24.95
C VAL A 305 -7.97 -4.19 -25.11
N GLN A 306 -7.92 -2.86 -25.29
CA GLN A 306 -9.11 -2.06 -25.58
C GLN A 306 -9.78 -2.47 -26.90
N GLU A 307 -8.98 -2.77 -27.93
CA GLU A 307 -9.49 -3.28 -29.22
C GLU A 307 -10.18 -4.64 -29.07
N LEU A 308 -9.59 -5.57 -28.31
CA LEU A 308 -10.21 -6.88 -28.03
C LEU A 308 -11.51 -6.74 -27.23
N ILE A 309 -11.56 -5.83 -26.24
CA ILE A 309 -12.79 -5.53 -25.50
C ILE A 309 -13.87 -5.02 -26.45
N ALA A 310 -13.52 -4.09 -27.36
CA ALA A 310 -14.44 -3.55 -28.33
C ALA A 310 -14.97 -4.62 -29.29
N GLU A 311 -14.12 -5.54 -29.73
CA GLU A 311 -14.50 -6.68 -30.59
C GLU A 311 -15.48 -7.63 -29.90
N VAL A 312 -15.23 -7.98 -28.63
CA VAL A 312 -16.13 -8.82 -27.82
C VAL A 312 -17.47 -8.13 -27.58
N LEU A 313 -17.46 -6.83 -27.27
CA LEU A 313 -18.70 -6.05 -27.14
C LEU A 313 -19.47 -5.96 -28.46
N GLN A 314 -18.79 -5.82 -29.60
CA GLN A 314 -19.45 -5.75 -30.90
C GLN A 314 -20.08 -7.08 -31.32
N SER A 315 -19.42 -8.19 -30.99
CA SER A 315 -19.90 -9.54 -31.32
C SER A 315 -21.04 -10.02 -30.43
N ASP A 316 -21.11 -9.59 -29.15
CA ASP A 316 -22.17 -9.98 -28.21
C ASP A 316 -23.27 -8.92 -28.08
N VAL A 317 -24.34 -9.09 -28.88
CA VAL A 317 -25.51 -8.21 -28.89
C VAL A 317 -26.31 -8.28 -27.57
N ALA A 318 -26.36 -9.45 -26.93
CA ALA A 318 -27.15 -9.63 -25.70
C ALA A 318 -26.51 -8.89 -24.52
N LEU A 319 -25.20 -8.98 -24.40
CA LEU A 319 -24.43 -8.28 -23.38
C LEU A 319 -24.55 -6.76 -23.52
N ARG A 320 -24.49 -6.23 -24.75
CA ARG A 320 -24.69 -4.79 -25.02
C ARG A 320 -26.06 -4.30 -24.58
N LEU A 321 -27.12 -5.02 -24.93
CA LEU A 321 -28.49 -4.66 -24.53
C LEU A 321 -28.66 -4.67 -23.01
N GLU A 322 -27.98 -5.60 -22.31
CA GLU A 322 -28.00 -5.65 -20.85
C GLU A 322 -27.19 -4.51 -20.21
N LEU A 323 -26.05 -4.11 -20.78
CA LEU A 323 -25.32 -2.91 -20.37
C LEU A 323 -26.15 -1.65 -20.54
N GLU A 324 -26.83 -1.50 -21.68
CA GLU A 324 -27.76 -0.38 -21.93
C GLU A 324 -28.92 -0.39 -20.93
N ARG A 325 -29.44 -1.57 -20.56
CA ARG A 325 -30.50 -1.72 -19.56
C ARG A 325 -30.02 -1.25 -18.19
N ARG A 326 -28.83 -1.67 -17.76
CA ARG A 326 -28.23 -1.26 -16.47
C ARG A 326 -27.88 0.22 -16.45
N SER A 327 -27.39 0.78 -17.56
CA SER A 327 -27.17 2.22 -17.72
C SER A 327 -28.47 2.99 -17.54
N LYS A 328 -29.53 2.62 -18.27
CA LYS A 328 -30.87 3.24 -18.14
C LYS A 328 -31.41 3.14 -16.71
N GLN A 329 -31.21 2.01 -16.04
CA GLN A 329 -31.58 1.84 -14.64
C GLN A 329 -30.80 2.76 -13.73
N ARG A 330 -29.48 2.87 -13.89
CA ARG A 330 -28.64 3.77 -13.07
C ARG A 330 -28.98 5.23 -13.30
N ILE A 331 -29.16 5.67 -14.53
CA ILE A 331 -29.62 7.02 -14.86
C ILE A 331 -30.98 7.26 -14.20
N HIS A 332 -31.89 6.30 -14.29
CA HIS A 332 -33.19 6.39 -13.62
C HIS A 332 -33.07 6.53 -12.10
N THR A 333 -32.24 5.71 -11.45
CA THR A 333 -31.98 5.79 -10.01
C THR A 333 -31.31 7.11 -9.62
N GLN A 334 -30.32 7.58 -10.37
CA GLN A 334 -29.69 8.89 -10.13
C GLN A 334 -30.69 10.05 -10.28
N LEU A 335 -31.58 9.98 -11.28
CA LEU A 335 -32.66 10.97 -11.44
C LEU A 335 -33.63 10.94 -10.25
N LEU A 336 -33.94 9.74 -9.72
CA LEU A 336 -34.76 9.57 -8.52
C LEU A 336 -34.06 10.01 -7.22
N GLU A 337 -32.74 9.84 -7.10
CA GLU A 337 -31.96 10.32 -5.95
C GLU A 337 -31.82 11.85 -5.96
N GLN A 338 -31.75 12.44 -7.15
CA GLN A 338 -31.76 13.89 -7.33
C GLN A 338 -33.16 14.50 -7.28
N ASP A 339 -34.20 13.70 -7.09
CA ASP A 339 -35.54 14.23 -6.90
C ASP A 339 -35.63 15.05 -5.61
N GLN A 340 -36.12 16.27 -5.76
CA GLN A 340 -36.50 17.11 -4.64
C GLN A 340 -37.98 16.87 -4.37
N TRP A 341 -38.24 16.17 -3.27
CA TRP A 341 -39.57 15.90 -2.79
C TRP A 341 -39.95 16.94 -1.74
N VAL A 342 -41.07 17.61 -1.98
CA VAL A 342 -41.66 18.53 -1.00
C VAL A 342 -42.78 17.81 -0.26
N GLU A 343 -42.64 17.68 1.06
CA GLU A 343 -43.73 17.22 1.92
C GLU A 343 -44.81 18.31 1.92
N CYS A 344 -45.97 18.03 1.35
CA CYS A 344 -47.12 18.93 1.28
C CYS A 344 -48.22 18.48 2.27
N LEU A 345 -49.08 19.43 2.65
CA LEU A 345 -50.26 19.16 3.48
C LEU A 345 -51.53 19.56 2.73
N ASP A 346 -52.44 18.61 2.52
CA ASP A 346 -53.78 18.94 2.05
C ASP A 346 -54.58 19.59 3.19
N ALA A 347 -54.93 20.87 3.03
CA ALA A 347 -55.66 21.63 4.04
C ALA A 347 -57.11 21.16 4.24
N HIS A 348 -57.68 20.38 3.32
CA HIS A 348 -59.07 19.88 3.44
C HIS A 348 -59.13 18.57 4.22
N THR A 349 -58.29 17.62 3.86
CA THR A 349 -58.24 16.28 4.49
C THR A 349 -57.25 16.18 5.64
N MET A 350 -56.40 17.21 5.83
CA MET A 350 -55.27 17.20 6.78
C MET A 350 -54.30 16.05 6.56
N THR A 351 -54.25 15.50 5.34
CA THR A 351 -53.34 14.40 4.99
C THR A 351 -52.06 14.93 4.34
N LYS A 352 -50.95 14.28 4.66
CA LYS A 352 -49.65 14.58 4.08
C LYS A 352 -49.51 13.86 2.74
N TYR A 353 -48.89 14.51 1.78
CA TYR A 353 -48.51 13.91 0.49
C TYR A 353 -47.18 14.49 0.02
N TYR A 354 -46.47 13.77 -0.84
CA TYR A 354 -45.14 14.15 -1.30
C TYR A 354 -45.21 14.47 -2.79
N TYR A 355 -44.64 15.62 -3.17
CA TYR A 355 -44.63 16.08 -4.55
C TYR A 355 -43.20 16.24 -5.06
N SER A 356 -42.88 15.57 -6.17
CA SER A 356 -41.60 15.77 -6.86
C SER A 356 -41.71 17.00 -7.75
N VAL A 357 -40.90 18.01 -7.45
CA VAL A 357 -40.85 19.28 -8.19
C VAL A 357 -40.23 19.08 -9.58
N ARG A 358 -39.31 18.12 -9.73
CA ARG A 358 -38.58 17.87 -10.98
C ARG A 358 -39.37 17.00 -11.97
N HIS A 359 -40.08 15.98 -11.48
CA HIS A 359 -40.78 15.02 -12.33
C HIS A 359 -42.31 15.14 -12.28
N TYR A 360 -42.85 16.13 -11.56
CA TYR A 360 -44.28 16.43 -11.48
C TYR A 360 -45.14 15.24 -11.01
N LYS A 361 -44.59 14.38 -10.15
CA LYS A 361 -45.29 13.20 -9.59
C LYS A 361 -45.77 13.45 -8.16
N MET A 362 -46.88 12.81 -7.79
CA MET A 362 -47.43 12.82 -6.42
C MET A 362 -47.38 11.41 -5.81
N SER A 363 -47.01 11.32 -4.54
CA SER A 363 -47.06 10.09 -3.75
C SER A 363 -47.81 10.32 -2.43
N PRO A 364 -48.74 9.42 -2.05
CA PRO A 364 -49.44 9.51 -0.77
C PRO A 364 -48.56 9.09 0.42
N THR A 365 -47.49 8.33 0.17
CA THR A 365 -46.51 7.87 1.16
C THR A 365 -45.14 8.46 0.88
N PRO A 366 -44.24 8.60 1.88
CA PRO A 366 -42.89 9.07 1.66
C PRO A 366 -42.17 8.15 0.65
N PRO A 367 -41.63 8.70 -0.45
CA PRO A 367 -40.80 7.92 -1.38
C PRO A 367 -39.54 7.38 -0.71
N ASP A 368 -39.00 6.27 -1.22
CA ASP A 368 -37.84 5.61 -0.61
C ASP A 368 -36.51 6.36 -0.87
N HIS A 369 -36.46 7.25 -1.88
CA HIS A 369 -35.27 7.98 -2.30
C HIS A 369 -35.56 9.46 -2.61
N GLY A 370 -34.54 10.32 -2.46
CA GLY A 370 -34.56 11.73 -2.82
C GLY A 370 -34.27 12.69 -1.66
N VAL A 371 -34.15 13.98 -1.96
CA VAL A 371 -33.94 15.05 -0.97
C VAL A 371 -35.29 15.56 -0.51
N PHE A 372 -35.56 15.45 0.80
CA PHE A 372 -36.81 15.87 1.41
C PHE A 372 -36.71 17.30 1.93
N GLU A 373 -37.54 18.18 1.38
CA GLU A 373 -37.73 19.53 1.89
C GLU A 373 -39.09 19.62 2.59
N SER A 374 -39.11 20.08 3.84
CA SER A 374 -40.37 20.32 4.55
C SER A 374 -41.13 21.47 3.90
N TYR A 375 -42.47 21.41 3.88
CA TYR A 375 -43.31 22.53 3.43
C TYR A 375 -42.98 23.87 4.11
N ARG A 376 -42.41 23.84 5.33
CA ARG A 376 -42.04 25.04 6.08
C ARG A 376 -40.88 25.78 5.44
N ASP A 377 -39.93 25.02 4.92
CA ASP A 377 -38.66 25.52 4.40
C ASP A 377 -38.72 25.70 2.87
N SER A 378 -39.65 25.02 2.20
CA SER A 378 -39.81 25.12 0.75
C SER A 378 -40.29 26.50 0.28
N VAL A 379 -39.42 27.21 -0.44
CA VAL A 379 -39.71 28.53 -1.03
C VAL A 379 -40.85 28.46 -2.04
N ALA A 380 -40.93 27.37 -2.81
CA ALA A 380 -41.98 27.14 -3.80
C ALA A 380 -43.35 26.96 -3.15
N TYR A 381 -43.43 26.15 -2.09
CA TYR A 381 -44.67 25.96 -1.33
C TYR A 381 -45.15 27.26 -0.68
N ASN A 382 -44.23 28.01 -0.07
CA ASN A 382 -44.51 29.33 0.50
C ASN A 382 -44.99 30.34 -0.56
N ALA A 383 -44.43 30.31 -1.78
CA ALA A 383 -44.85 31.17 -2.88
C ALA A 383 -46.28 30.83 -3.36
N VAL A 384 -46.61 29.54 -3.49
CA VAL A 384 -47.97 29.09 -3.86
C VAL A 384 -48.99 29.49 -2.79
N LEU A 385 -48.68 29.31 -1.50
CA LEU A 385 -49.55 29.76 -0.41
C LEU A 385 -49.75 31.28 -0.44
N ARG A 386 -48.70 32.07 -0.69
CA ARG A 386 -48.79 33.53 -0.84
C ARG A 386 -49.65 33.94 -2.03
N LEU A 387 -49.53 33.27 -3.17
CA LEU A 387 -50.37 33.50 -4.35
C LEU A 387 -51.83 33.15 -4.08
N GLN A 388 -52.11 32.00 -3.47
CA GLN A 388 -53.47 31.60 -3.10
C GLN A 388 -54.07 32.56 -2.06
N ALA A 389 -53.31 32.97 -1.05
CA ALA A 389 -53.73 33.96 -0.06
C ALA A 389 -53.98 35.34 -0.69
N ALA A 390 -53.11 35.79 -1.60
CA ALA A 390 -53.28 37.03 -2.35
C ALA A 390 -54.53 36.99 -3.24
N TYR A 391 -54.78 35.86 -3.92
CA TYR A 391 -55.98 35.67 -4.73
C TYR A 391 -57.25 35.67 -3.88
N ARG A 392 -57.27 34.94 -2.75
CA ARG A 392 -58.38 34.95 -1.79
C ARG A 392 -58.62 36.36 -1.24
N ARG A 393 -57.56 37.09 -0.87
CA ARG A 393 -57.62 38.49 -0.42
C ARG A 393 -58.19 39.39 -1.50
N ARG A 394 -57.75 39.26 -2.76
CA ARG A 394 -58.25 40.05 -3.89
C ARG A 394 -59.74 39.79 -4.15
N ARG A 395 -60.18 38.53 -4.09
CA ARG A 395 -61.59 38.15 -4.21
C ARG A 395 -62.45 38.69 -3.05
N LEU A 396 -61.90 38.71 -1.83
CA LEU A 396 -62.56 39.25 -0.64
C LEU A 396 -62.61 40.78 -0.65
N LEU A 397 -61.58 41.45 -1.17
CA LEU A 397 -61.56 42.88 -1.45
C LEU A 397 -62.59 43.27 -2.50
N GLN A 398 -62.73 42.51 -3.59
CA GLN A 398 -63.80 42.73 -4.56
C GLN A 398 -65.19 42.56 -3.93
N LYS A 399 -65.39 41.54 -3.09
CA LYS A 399 -66.66 41.33 -2.35
C LYS A 399 -66.96 42.44 -1.33
N THR A 400 -65.94 43.02 -0.70
CA THR A 400 -66.12 44.12 0.28
C THR A 400 -66.25 45.48 -0.41
N GLN A 401 -65.56 45.73 -1.53
CA GLN A 401 -65.78 46.90 -2.38
C GLN A 401 -67.18 46.91 -2.99
N THR A 402 -67.68 45.77 -3.46
CA THR A 402 -69.08 45.66 -3.91
C THR A 402 -70.08 45.89 -2.77
N ARG A 403 -69.78 45.48 -1.53
CA ARG A 403 -70.59 45.84 -0.35
C ARG A 403 -70.48 47.33 0.04
N LYS A 404 -69.31 47.96 -0.05
CA LYS A 404 -69.14 49.41 0.17
C LYS A 404 -69.81 50.25 -0.91
N ALA A 405 -69.76 49.82 -2.18
CA ALA A 405 -70.51 50.41 -3.28
C ALA A 405 -72.02 50.30 -3.05
N LYS A 406 -72.50 49.17 -2.53
CA LYS A 406 -73.90 49.01 -2.07
C LYS A 406 -74.27 49.90 -0.87
N ARG A 407 -73.31 50.25 -0.01
CA ARG A 407 -73.51 51.19 1.12
C ARG A 407 -73.50 52.65 0.66
N GLY A 408 -72.76 52.99 -0.41
CA GLY A 408 -72.79 54.30 -1.08
C GLY A 408 -74.01 54.52 -2.00
N THR A 409 -74.81 53.48 -2.23
CA THR A 409 -76.11 53.52 -2.95
C THR A 409 -77.31 53.36 -2.03
N LEU A 410 -77.10 53.34 -0.70
CA LEU A 410 -78.19 53.63 0.23
C LEU A 410 -78.41 55.15 0.21
N PRO A 411 -79.67 55.62 0.06
CA PRO A 411 -79.94 57.04 -0.10
C PRO A 411 -79.50 57.82 1.15
N SER A 412 -78.62 58.80 0.94
CA SER A 412 -78.57 59.97 1.82
C SER A 412 -79.88 60.71 1.62
N PHE A 413 -80.75 60.73 2.62
CA PHE A 413 -81.87 61.66 2.64
C PHE A 413 -81.32 63.08 2.77
N SER A 414 -81.10 63.75 1.65
CA SER A 414 -81.10 65.21 1.60
C SER A 414 -82.48 65.64 1.08
N THR A 415 -83.41 65.86 2.00
CA THR A 415 -84.71 66.45 1.67
C THR A 415 -84.61 67.98 1.66
N PHE A 416 -84.70 68.55 0.45
CA PHE A 416 -85.54 69.69 0.00
C PHE A 416 -85.72 70.88 0.98
N VAL A 417 -85.40 72.14 0.66
CA VAL A 417 -85.96 72.96 -0.45
C VAL A 417 -84.99 74.09 -0.85
N ALA A 418 -84.93 74.35 -2.16
CA ALA A 418 -84.29 75.50 -2.79
C ALA A 418 -85.29 76.67 -2.99
N ARG A 419 -84.75 77.89 -2.81
CA ARG A 419 -84.92 79.15 -3.58
C ARG A 419 -86.32 79.66 -3.99
N ARG A 420 -86.53 80.92 -3.57
CA ARG A 420 -86.92 82.15 -4.33
C ARG A 420 -87.85 82.04 -5.55
N THR A 421 -88.82 82.97 -5.50
CA THR A 421 -89.82 83.48 -6.45
C THR A 421 -91.00 82.59 -6.72
#